data_AF-A0A292SA64-F1
#
_entry.id   AF-A0A292SA64-F1
#
_cell.length_a   1.000
_cell.length_b   1.000
_cell.length_c   1.000
_cell.angle_alpha   90.00
_cell.angle_beta   90.00
_cell.angle_gamma   90.00
#
_symmetry.space_group_name_H-M   'P 1'
#
loop_
_entity.id
_entity.type
_entity.pdbx_description
1 polymer ?
#
loop_
_entity_poly.entity_id
_entity_poly.type
_entity_poly.pdbx_seq_one_letter_code
_entity_poly.pdbx_strand_id
1 'polypeptide(L)' 'MSNIVPDEKILCFNCDKAYYQKVIEDFVFTNKKGQVITVPDVLTHICPKCKDKSFSYKEVLKIEAYLEKVKNTSKN' A
#
# COMPACT_ATOMS: atom_id res chain seq x y z
N MET A 1 31.23 -2.93 1.17
CA MET A 1 30.59 -1.63 0.89
C MET A 1 29.11 -1.90 0.69
N SER A 2 28.25 -1.40 1.57
CA SER A 2 26.81 -1.50 1.41
C SER A 2 26.39 -0.69 0.19
N ASN A 3 25.77 -1.34 -0.79
CA ASN A 3 25.07 -0.68 -1.87
C ASN A 3 23.81 -0.04 -1.28
N ILE A 4 23.97 1.13 -0.67
CA ILE A 4 22.83 1.97 -0.29
C ILE A 4 22.29 2.51 -1.62
N VAL A 5 21.32 1.80 -2.18
CA VAL A 5 20.51 2.32 -3.29
C VAL A 5 19.88 3.61 -2.76
N PRO A 6 20.13 4.78 -3.39
CA PRO A 6 19.51 6.01 -2.96
C PRO A 6 18.00 5.80 -2.93
N ASP A 7 17.33 6.21 -1.85
CA ASP A 7 15.88 6.21 -1.80
C ASP A 7 15.36 7.01 -3.01
N GLU A 8 14.83 6.29 -3.99
CA GLU A 8 14.36 6.86 -5.24
C GLU A 8 13.24 7.86 -4.93
N LYS A 9 13.49 9.14 -5.24
CA LYS A 9 12.53 10.21 -5.01
C LYS A 9 11.53 10.23 -6.17
N ILE A 10 10.38 9.62 -5.96
CA ILE A 10 9.28 9.59 -6.93
C ILE A 10 8.43 10.85 -6.76
N LEU A 11 8.34 11.68 -7.81
CA LEU A 11 7.45 12.85 -7.81
C LEU A 11 5.99 12.39 -7.75
N CYS A 12 5.15 13.09 -6.98
CA CYS A 12 3.74 12.73 -6.88
C CYS A 12 3.00 12.95 -8.20
N PHE A 13 2.56 11.86 -8.82
CA PHE A 13 1.85 11.87 -10.11
C PHE A 13 0.49 12.57 -10.06
N ASN A 14 -0.09 12.74 -8.87
CA ASN A 14 -1.39 13.38 -8.71
C ASN A 14 -1.28 14.92 -8.59
N CYS A 15 -0.24 15.44 -7.94
CA CYS A 15 -0.18 16.88 -7.66
C CYS A 15 1.10 17.59 -8.09
N ASP A 16 2.14 16.86 -8.51
CA ASP A 16 3.45 17.37 -8.99
C ASP A 16 4.16 18.38 -8.07
N LYS A 17 3.71 18.49 -6.81
CA LYS A 17 4.12 19.52 -5.84
C LYS A 17 4.98 18.98 -4.69
N ALA A 18 5.14 17.66 -4.61
CA ALA A 18 5.96 16.99 -3.60
C ALA A 18 6.36 15.59 -4.06
N TYR A 19 7.41 15.05 -3.46
CA TYR A 19 7.80 13.65 -3.63
C TYR A 19 7.00 12.76 -2.67
N TYR A 20 6.69 11.54 -3.10
CA TYR A 20 6.12 10.54 -2.20
C TYR A 20 7.10 10.20 -1.08
N GLN A 21 6.54 9.91 0.10
CA GLN A 21 7.26 9.39 1.26
C GLN A 21 6.86 7.94 1.50
N LYS A 22 7.84 7.08 1.79
CA LYS A 22 7.59 5.68 2.17
C LYS A 22 7.14 5.62 3.62
N VAL A 23 6.01 4.97 3.86
CA VAL A 23 5.51 4.64 5.20
C VAL A 23 5.04 3.20 5.23
N ILE A 24 5.12 2.56 6.41
CA ILE A 24 4.51 1.25 6.64
C ILE A 24 3.22 1.52 7.41
N GLU A 25 2.09 1.14 6.83
CA GLU A 25 0.76 1.30 7.44
C GLU A 25 -0.12 0.09 7.12
N ASP A 26 -1.21 -0.06 7.87
CA ASP A 26 -2.21 -1.08 7.59
C ASP A 26 -3.10 -0.64 6.42
N PHE A 27 -3.31 -1.53 5.45
CA PHE A 27 -4.28 -1.33 4.37
C PHE A 27 -5.65 -1.81 4.81
N VAL A 28 -6.59 -0.87 4.95
CA VAL A 28 -7.96 -1.15 5.39
C VAL A 28 -8.89 -1.14 4.18
N PHE A 29 -9.64 -2.22 4.00
CA PHE A 29 -10.63 -2.37 2.94
C PHE A 29 -11.95 -2.88 3.51
N THR A 30 -13.06 -2.22 3.14
CA THR A 30 -14.40 -2.70 3.46
C THR A 30 -14.96 -3.42 2.24
N ASN A 31 -15.28 -4.71 2.39
CA ASN A 31 -15.84 -5.48 1.28
C ASN A 31 -17.32 -5.13 1.04
N LYS A 32 -17.90 -5.62 -0.07
CA LYS A 32 -19.31 -5.38 -0.42
C LYS A 32 -20.32 -5.89 0.62
N LYS A 33 -19.91 -6.73 1.57
CA LYS A 33 -20.74 -7.23 2.67
C LYS A 33 -20.62 -6.39 3.94
N GLY A 34 -19.88 -5.27 3.90
CA GLY A 34 -19.64 -4.42 5.06
C GLY A 34 -18.59 -4.95 6.05
N GLN A 35 -17.90 -6.05 5.72
CA GLN A 35 -16.82 -6.56 6.56
C GLN A 35 -15.56 -5.74 6.33
N VAL A 36 -14.98 -5.25 7.43
CA VAL A 36 -13.69 -4.56 7.42
C VAL A 36 -12.58 -5.62 7.44
N ILE A 37 -11.67 -5.53 6.48
CA ILE A 37 -10.48 -6.37 6.37
C ILE A 37 -9.26 -5.46 6.48
N THR A 38 -8.35 -5.81 7.39
CA THR A 38 -7.11 -5.08 7.62
C THR A 38 -5.94 -5.94 7.17
N VAL A 39 -5.18 -5.46 6.18
CA VAL A 39 -3.94 -6.09 5.72
C VAL A 39 -2.77 -5.37 6.40
N PRO A 40 -2.02 -6.03 7.29
CA PRO A 40 -0.98 -5.37 8.07
C PRO A 40 0.31 -5.14 7.28
N ASP A 41 1.10 -4.17 7.75
CA ASP A 41 2.48 -3.90 7.32
C ASP A 41 2.62 -3.67 5.80
N VAL A 42 1.77 -2.84 5.20
CA VAL A 42 1.81 -2.52 3.77
C VAL A 42 2.72 -1.32 3.54
N LEU A 43 3.73 -1.49 2.68
CA LEU A 43 4.61 -0.40 2.29
C LEU A 43 3.87 0.54 1.32
N THR A 44 3.58 1.75 1.79
CA THR A 44 2.78 2.74 1.07
C THR A 44 3.62 3.98 0.75
N HIS A 45 3.49 4.48 -0.47
CA HIS A 45 4.05 5.76 -0.89
C HIS A 45 2.97 6.83 -0.73
N ILE A 46 3.12 7.75 0.23
CA ILE A 46 2.13 8.80 0.51
C ILE A 46 2.68 10.17 0.13
N CYS A 47 1.91 10.93 -0.64
CA CYS A 47 2.23 12.32 -0.93
C CYS A 47 1.91 13.19 0.29
N PRO A 48 2.88 13.92 0.86
CA PRO A 48 2.62 14.74 2.05
C PRO A 48 1.68 15.93 1.76
N LYS A 49 1.56 16.35 0.49
CA LYS A 49 0.75 17.52 0.06
C LYS A 49 -0.70 17.17 -0.23
N CYS A 50 -0.97 16.18 -1.08
CA CYS A 50 -2.33 15.84 -1.51
C CYS A 50 -2.88 14.55 -0.88
N LYS A 51 -2.08 13.85 -0.07
CA LYS A 51 -2.44 12.57 0.57
C LYS A 51 -2.72 11.41 -0.39
N ASP A 52 -2.37 11.60 -1.67
CA ASP A 52 -2.38 10.53 -2.65
C ASP A 52 -1.50 9.36 -2.20
N LYS A 53 -2.00 8.14 -2.40
CA LYS A 53 -1.33 6.90 -2.01
C LYS A 53 -1.01 6.10 -3.26
N SER A 54 0.23 5.62 -3.33
CA SER A 54 0.72 4.75 -4.39
C SER A 54 1.34 3.49 -3.79
N PHE A 55 1.19 2.39 -4.49
CA PHE A 55 1.66 1.07 -4.07
C PHE A 55 2.55 0.49 -5.18
N SER A 56 3.64 -0.17 -4.78
CA SER A 56 4.41 -0.94 -5.77
C SER A 56 3.58 -2.15 -6.21
N TYR A 57 3.85 -2.66 -7.42
CA TYR A 57 3.19 -3.86 -7.92
C TYR A 57 3.34 -5.06 -6.95
N LYS A 58 4.51 -5.18 -6.29
CA LYS A 58 4.75 -6.22 -5.27
C LYS A 58 3.81 -6.10 -4.07
N GLU A 59 3.54 -4.88 -3.61
CA GLU A 59 2.62 -4.64 -2.49
C GLU A 59 1.17 -4.92 -2.90
N VAL A 60 0.79 -4.59 -4.15
CA VAL A 60 -0.53 -4.96 -4.69
C VAL A 60 -0.72 -6.47 -4.65
N LEU A 61 0.25 -7.25 -5.15
CA LEU A 61 0.17 -8.72 -5.11
C LEU A 61 0.06 -9.28 -3.67
N LYS A 62 0.77 -8.68 -2.71
CA LYS A 62 0.69 -9.05 -1.28
C LYS A 62 -0.72 -8.82 -0.73
N ILE A 63 -1.31 -7.66 -1.03
CA ILE A 63 -2.68 -7.31 -0.61
C ILE A 63 -3.68 -8.29 -1.23
N GLU A 64 -3.59 -8.55 -2.54
CA GLU A 64 -4.48 -9.48 -3.25
C GLU A 64 -4.43 -10.89 -2.65
N ALA A 65 -3.22 -11.43 -2.44
CA ALA A 65 -3.04 -12.75 -1.83
C ALA A 65 -3.62 -12.84 -0.41
N TYR A 66 -3.48 -11.78 0.39
CA TYR A 66 -4.08 -11.72 1.72
C TYR A 66 -5.61 -11.73 1.64
N LEU A 67 -6.19 -10.92 0.74
CA LEU A 67 -7.64 -10.86 0.54
C LEU A 67 -8.22 -12.19 0.05
N GLU A 68 -7.52 -12.92 -0.81
CA GLU A 68 -7.91 -14.27 -1.24
C GLU A 68 -7.90 -15.28 -0.10
N LYS A 69 -6.87 -15.24 0.75
CA LYS A 69 -6.77 -16.10 1.93
C LYS A 69 -7.96 -15.89 2.87
N VAL A 70 -8.28 -14.64 3.20
CA VAL A 70 -9.41 -14.29 4.07
C VAL A 70 -10.75 -14.76 3.49
N LYS A 71 -10.97 -14.60 2.17
CA LYS A 71 -12.18 -15.10 1.50
C LYS A 71 -12.34 -16.61 1.61
N ASN A 72 -11.25 -17.36 1.54
CA ASN A 72 -11.29 -18.82 1.62
C ASN A 72 -11.47 -19.31 3.06
N THR A 73 -10.92 -18.59 4.05
CA THR A 73 -11.16 -18.92 5.47
C THR A 73 -12.60 -18.67 5.89
N SER A 74 -13.29 -17.65 5.35
CA SER A 74 -14.71 -17.39 5.65
C SER A 74 -15.70 -18.36 4.98
N LYS A 75 -15.23 -19.36 4.21
CA LYS A 75 -16.08 -20.36 3.53
C LYS A 75 -16.03 -21.75 4.16
N ASN A 76 -15.15 -21.97 5.13
CA ASN A 76 -15.10 -23.18 5.96
C ASN A 76 -15.80 -22.94 7.30
#